data_AF-A0A357G1K8-F1
#
_entry.id   AF-A0A357G1K8-F1
#
_cell.length_a   1.000
_cell.length_b   1.000
_cell.length_c   1.000
_cell.angle_alpha   90.00
_cell.angle_beta   90.00
_cell.angle_gamma   90.00
#
_symmetry.space_group_name_H-M   'P 1'
#
loop_
_entity.id
_entity.type
_entity.pdbx_description
1 polymer ?
#
loop_
_entity_poly.entity_id
_entity_poly.type
_entity_poly.pdbx_seq_one_letter_code
_entity_poly.pdbx_strand_id
1 'polypeptide(L)' 'RALARGQEQIIAEGRELIHTIPVGYRIDGHGGIREPRGMFGHKMQVDIHMVTGDMNSLRNMATCIER' A
#
# COMPACT_ATOMS: atom_id res chain seq x y z
N ARG A 1 -9.42 -0.64 -5.26
CA ARG A 1 -10.37 0.02 -4.33
C ARG A 1 -9.86 0.09 -2.88
N ALA A 2 -9.18 -0.93 -2.32
CA ALA A 2 -8.60 -0.83 -0.96
C ALA A 2 -7.36 0.09 -0.88
N LEU A 3 -6.40 -0.08 -1.81
CA LEU A 3 -5.19 0.75 -1.88
C LEU A 3 -5.47 2.25 -2.08
N ALA A 4 -6.46 2.58 -2.92
CA ALA A 4 -6.83 3.97 -3.20
C ALA A 4 -7.28 4.73 -1.95
N ARG A 5 -8.07 4.09 -1.07
CA ARG A 5 -8.50 4.72 0.19
C ARG A 5 -7.35 4.91 1.17
N GLY A 6 -6.44 3.94 1.26
CA GLY A 6 -5.22 4.08 2.05
C GLY A 6 -4.35 5.24 1.54
N GLN A 7 -4.23 5.37 0.23
CA GLN A 7 -3.49 6.47 -0.40
C GLN A 7 -4.13 7.84 -0.13
N GLU A 8 -5.45 7.97 -0.25
CA GLU A 8 -6.17 9.21 0.05
C GLU A 8 -5.93 9.67 1.50
N GLN A 9 -5.95 8.73 2.46
CA GLN A 9 -5.67 9.04 3.86
C GLN A 9 -4.22 9.49 4.09
N ILE A 10 -3.25 8.82 3.47
CA ILE A 10 -1.82 9.17 3.58
C ILE A 10 -1.56 10.58 3.04
N ILE A 11 -2.18 10.94 1.92
CA ILE A 11 -2.04 12.28 1.33
C ILE A 11 -2.63 13.34 2.26
N ALA A 12 -3.77 13.07 2.91
CA ALA A 12 -4.37 13.98 3.88
C ALA A 12 -3.45 14.24 5.10
N GLU A 13 -2.55 13.31 5.43
CA GLU A 13 -1.55 13.45 6.48
C GLU A 13 -0.27 14.19 6.03
N GLY A 14 -0.24 14.74 4.81
CA GLY A 14 0.94 15.40 4.25
C GLY A 14 2.07 14.43 3.88
N ARG A 15 1.76 13.14 3.78
CA ARG A 15 2.71 12.09 3.40
C ARG A 15 2.42 11.60 1.99
N GLU A 16 3.42 11.02 1.36
CA GLU A 16 3.29 10.38 0.05
C GLU A 16 3.59 8.88 0.17
N LEU A 17 2.81 8.08 -0.56
CA LEU A 17 3.01 6.64 -0.65
C LEU A 17 4.16 6.32 -1.60
N ILE A 18 5.22 5.71 -1.08
CA ILE A 18 6.42 5.35 -1.85
C ILE A 18 6.32 3.92 -2.36
N HIS A 19 5.94 2.98 -1.49
CA HIS A 19 5.90 1.55 -1.83
C HIS A 19 4.89 0.77 -1.00
N THR A 20 4.42 -0.35 -1.52
CA THR A 20 3.48 -1.25 -0.86
C THR A 20 3.93 -2.70 -1.01
N ILE A 21 3.97 -3.42 0.10
CA ILE A 21 4.38 -4.83 0.15
C ILE A 21 3.23 -5.65 0.76
N PRO A 22 2.64 -6.60 0.03
CA PRO A 22 1.68 -7.53 0.62
C PRO A 22 2.38 -8.40 1.67
N VAL A 23 1.83 -8.46 2.89
CA VAL A 23 2.35 -9.30 3.98
C VAL A 23 1.42 -10.45 4.34
N GLY A 24 0.19 -10.44 3.83
CA GLY A 24 -0.76 -11.53 4.04
C GLY A 24 -2.02 -11.37 3.21
N TYR A 25 -2.69 -12.50 2.96
CA TYR A 25 -3.96 -12.53 2.25
C TYR A 25 -5.01 -13.30 3.03
N ARG A 26 -6.27 -12.92 2.80
CA ARG A 26 -7.44 -13.56 3.36
C ARG A 26 -8.55 -13.63 2.30
N ILE A 27 -9.18 -14.79 2.14
CA ILE A 27 -10.30 -14.99 1.22
C ILE A 27 -11.48 -15.52 2.04
N ASP A 28 -12.63 -14.84 1.95
CA ASP A 28 -13.87 -15.20 2.66
C ASP A 28 -13.67 -15.44 4.17
N GLY A 29 -12.75 -14.70 4.78
CA GLY A 29 -12.43 -14.82 6.21
C GLY A 29 -11.27 -15.78 6.53
N HIS A 30 -10.87 -16.64 5.58
CA HIS A 30 -9.76 -17.60 5.74
C HIS A 30 -8.41 -16.96 5.49
N GLY A 31 -7.61 -16.79 6.56
CA GLY A 31 -6.28 -16.18 6.53
C GLY A 31 -5.14 -17.20 6.34
N GLY A 32 -3.89 -16.72 6.40
CA GLY A 32 -2.70 -17.56 6.22
C GLY A 32 -2.41 -17.91 4.76
N ILE A 33 -3.12 -17.29 3.82
CA ILE A 33 -2.90 -17.49 2.38
C ILE A 33 -1.63 -16.73 1.99
N ARG A 34 -0.63 -17.46 1.50
CA ARG A 34 0.62 -16.89 1.00
C ARG A 34 0.50 -16.39 -0.44
N GLU A 35 -0.20 -17.14 -1.28
CA GLU A 35 -0.40 -16.85 -2.69
C GLU A 35 -1.88 -17.04 -3.03
N PRO A 36 -2.66 -15.95 -3.20
CA PRO A 36 -4.10 -16.04 -3.45
C PRO A 36 -4.43 -16.36 -4.91
N ARG A 37 -3.45 -16.39 -5.81
CA ARG A 37 -3.68 -16.66 -7.24
C ARG A 37 -4.29 -18.04 -7.45
N GLY A 38 -5.41 -18.08 -8.17
CA GLY A 38 -6.13 -19.30 -8.49
C GLY A 38 -7.16 -19.73 -7.44
N MET A 39 -7.28 -19.00 -6.32
CA MET A 39 -8.32 -19.25 -5.32
C MET A 39 -9.61 -18.52 -5.68
N PHE A 40 -10.76 -19.14 -5.39
CA PHE A 40 -12.08 -18.57 -5.57
C PHE A 40 -12.64 -18.06 -4.25
N GLY A 41 -13.30 -16.90 -4.27
CA GLY A 41 -14.03 -16.38 -3.12
C GLY A 41 -14.77 -15.09 -3.44
N HIS A 42 -15.69 -14.72 -2.57
CA HIS A 42 -16.54 -13.54 -2.74
C HIS A 42 -15.84 -12.25 -2.29
N LYS A 43 -14.98 -12.35 -1.27
CA LYS A 43 -14.25 -11.22 -0.69
C LYS A 43 -12.78 -11.60 -0.45
N MET A 44 -11.90 -10.84 -1.07
CA MET A 44 -10.47 -10.90 -0.82
C MET A 44 -10.03 -9.68 0.00
N GLN A 45 -9.20 -9.92 1.00
CA GLN A 45 -8.53 -8.91 1.81
C GLN A 45 -7.02 -9.15 1.73
N VAL A 46 -6.28 -8.07 1.85
CA VAL A 46 -4.81 -8.08 1.82
C VAL A 46 -4.32 -7.17 2.93
N ASP A 47 -3.39 -7.71 3.72
CA ASP A 47 -2.63 -6.94 4.68
C ASP A 47 -1.39 -6.41 3.95
N ILE A 48 -1.19 -5.09 4.01
CA ILE A 48 -0.15 -4.39 3.24
C ILE A 48 0.73 -3.61 4.20
N HIS A 49 2.03 -3.84 4.12
CA HIS A 49 3.01 -2.92 4.68
C HIS A 49 3.22 -1.75 3.71
N MET A 50 2.92 -0.54 4.17
CA MET A 50 3.02 0.68 3.36
C MET A 50 4.24 1.48 3.79
N VAL A 51 5.08 1.84 2.82
CA VAL A 51 6.24 2.72 3.02
C VAL A 51 5.83 4.12 2.56
N THR A 52 5.88 5.09 3.48
CA THR A 52 5.49 6.48 3.20
C THR A 52 6.57 7.45 3.66
N GLY A 53 6.69 8.59 2.98
CA GLY A 53 7.60 9.67 3.35
C GLY A 53 6.86 10.99 3.50
N ASP A 54 7.50 11.94 4.18
CA ASP A 54 7.04 13.33 4.20
C ASP A 54 7.14 13.92 2.78
N MET A 55 6.06 14.56 2.32
CA MET A 55 5.94 15.03 0.94
C MET A 55 7.01 16.09 0.59
N ASN A 56 7.33 17.00 1.52
CA ASN A 56 8.34 18.03 1.28
C ASN A 56 9.74 17.44 1.20
N SER A 57 10.04 16.50 2.09
CA SER A 57 11.32 15.79 2.12
C SER A 57 11.56 15.02 0.84
N LEU A 58 10.55 14.29 0.34
CA LEU A 58 10.63 13.56 -0.92
C LEU A 58 10.83 14.49 -2.11
N ARG A 59 10.07 15.60 -2.17
CA ARG A 59 10.21 16.61 -3.23
C ARG A 59 11.61 17.24 -3.24
N ASN A 60 12.17 17.54 -2.07
CA ASN A 60 13.52 18.07 -1.95
C ASN A 60 14.56 17.07 -2.48
N MET A 61 14.46 15.80 -2.10
CA MET A 61 15.37 14.76 -2.60
C MET A 61 15.28 14.61 -4.12
N ALA A 62 14.07 14.56 -4.69
CA ALA A 62 13.89 14.50 -6.14
C ALA A 62 14.56 15.69 -6.85
N THR A 63 14.34 16.90 -6.35
CA THR A 63 14.95 18.12 -6.90
C THR A 63 16.48 18.11 -6.84
N CYS A 64 17.05 17.54 -5.78
CA CYS A 64 18.51 17.42 -5.64
C CYS A 64 19.11 16.40 -6.60
N ILE A 65 18.38 15.33 -6.94
CA ILE A 65 18.85 14.26 -7.83
C ILE A 65 18.69 14.65 -9.30
N GLU A 66 17.66 15.43 -9.65
CA GLU A 66 17.42 15.91 -11.02
C GLU A 66 18.37 17.01 -11.49
N ARG A 67 19.22 17.54 -10.59
CA ARG A 67 20.23 18.56 -10.87
C ARG A 67 21.61 17.93 -11.07
#